data_AF-A0A543KWM8-F1
#
_entry.id   AF-A0A543KWM8-F1
#
_cell.length_a   1.000
_cell.length_b   1.000
_cell.length_c   1.000
_cell.angle_alpha   90.00
_cell.angle_beta   90.00
_cell.angle_gamma   90.00
#
_symmetry.space_group_name_H-M   'P 1'
#
loop_
_entity.id
_entity.type
_entity.pdbx_description
1 polymer ?
#
loop_
_entity_poly.entity_id
_entity_poly.type
_entity_poly.pdbx_seq_one_letter_code
_entity_poly.pdbx_strand_id
1 'polypeptide(L)'
;MPPLDHFPPTRAEALRRIGAIRPADYARTRNALDGAVTRLSPYLTHGLVDLREVLQGVVAGHPLPAQHKLVFELGWRAYFRHVWQHRGDGILQSLHPDPLPDEAYARELPGDIRQGRTGVPAIDQAVRELYATGWLHNHARMWLASYVVHVRKVHWRAGADWLYGHLLDGDLASNHLSWQWVAGTGSHKPYLFNAENVAKFAPAPWHSPGTVIDTTYEALDQLARDPSARPPQAAAGASTEAAEEPALLAAPPDQPAWASPDGAAVAGRDVWLVHPWALGALPTDLSPETVVVGIAVADFHQAWPWNAYRWHWVGQRMGELGALRWHADAQPLGQALRGARRVRTVAEPHLAAWLSAWAECLAPADLFPEVAKRAVTAPNSFDLLDSEYFSLKKIVPTGNLKGIDTKRIKNADKTTPLFTKGEIGGKKVGDQGTAPKKVMYLEGEKSKKFATSPTQYMSLIPTVYNADTLGIRPDLIKRPISSWAELLNPEFKGKASILNIPSIGIMDAAMVVEAMGLYKYPDKGNMTKKEIDLTIKTLIEAKKAGQFRSLWKDFNESVNLMASGEVVIQSMWSPAVTAVRSKGIACTFQPLKEGPPLAQIV
;
A
#
# COMPACT_ATOMS: atom_id res chain seq x y z
N MET A 1 -0.86 34.17 -9.34
CA MET A 1 -1.28 32.84 -8.84
C MET A 1 -2.01 32.12 -9.96
N PRO A 2 -1.77 30.83 -10.20
CA PRO A 2 -2.66 29.97 -10.99
C PRO A 2 -4.11 30.17 -10.54
N PRO A 3 -5.09 30.31 -11.44
CA PRO A 3 -6.48 30.39 -11.02
C PRO A 3 -6.90 29.05 -10.37
N LEU A 4 -7.51 29.13 -9.19
CA LEU A 4 -8.13 27.99 -8.49
C LEU A 4 -9.18 27.25 -9.35
N ASP A 5 -9.61 27.87 -10.45
CA ASP A 5 -10.63 27.39 -11.37
C ASP A 5 -10.32 26.01 -11.99
N HIS A 6 -9.04 25.64 -12.15
CA HIS A 6 -8.69 24.33 -12.74
C HIS A 6 -8.94 23.15 -11.78
N PHE A 7 -8.70 23.36 -10.49
CA PHE A 7 -8.83 22.37 -9.43
C PHE A 7 -9.45 23.00 -8.18
N PRO A 8 -10.76 23.27 -8.15
CA PRO A 8 -11.42 23.73 -6.93
C PRO A 8 -11.14 22.76 -5.76
N PRO A 9 -10.71 23.24 -4.58
CA PRO A 9 -10.28 22.40 -3.45
C PRO A 9 -11.46 21.77 -2.69
N THR A 10 -12.50 21.33 -3.38
CA THR A 10 -13.73 20.83 -2.77
C THR A 10 -13.93 19.35 -3.02
N ARG A 11 -14.51 18.66 -2.04
CA ARG A 11 -14.88 17.25 -2.19
C ARG A 11 -16.00 17.05 -3.23
N ALA A 12 -16.89 18.03 -3.37
CA ALA A 12 -17.95 18.00 -4.39
C ALA A 12 -17.38 17.93 -5.81
N GLU A 13 -16.32 18.70 -6.09
CA GLU A 13 -15.65 18.66 -7.39
C GLU A 13 -14.94 17.31 -7.63
N ALA A 14 -14.31 16.73 -6.61
CA ALA A 14 -13.73 15.39 -6.71
C ALA A 14 -14.78 14.34 -7.09
N LEU A 15 -15.94 14.35 -6.42
CA LEU A 15 -17.07 13.45 -6.74
C LEU A 15 -17.64 13.70 -8.14
N ARG A 16 -17.79 14.96 -8.55
CA ARG A 16 -18.24 15.32 -9.90
C ARG A 16 -17.31 14.74 -10.96
N ARG A 17 -15.99 14.83 -10.75
CA ARG A 17 -14.98 14.23 -11.64
C ARG A 17 -15.08 12.72 -11.68
N ILE A 18 -15.26 12.06 -10.54
CA ILE A 18 -15.45 10.60 -10.47
C ILE A 18 -16.67 10.18 -11.32
N GLY A 19 -17.81 10.86 -11.14
CA GLY A 19 -19.04 10.56 -11.90
C GLY A 19 -18.95 10.85 -13.40
N ALA A 20 -18.00 11.68 -13.83
CA ALA A 20 -17.77 11.99 -15.24
C ALA A 20 -16.79 11.03 -15.94
N ILE A 21 -16.15 10.10 -15.21
CA ILE A 21 -15.17 9.18 -15.79
C ILE A 21 -15.85 8.26 -16.80
N ARG A 22 -15.28 8.20 -18.00
CA ARG A 22 -15.62 7.21 -19.05
C ARG A 22 -14.48 6.21 -19.20
N PRO A 23 -14.56 5.00 -18.60
CA PRO A 23 -13.42 4.10 -18.55
C PRO A 23 -12.93 3.62 -19.92
N ALA A 24 -13.85 3.43 -20.88
CA ALA A 24 -13.51 3.05 -22.25
C ALA A 24 -12.68 4.12 -22.97
N ASP A 25 -13.08 5.39 -22.88
CA ASP A 25 -12.33 6.51 -23.46
C ASP A 25 -10.98 6.69 -22.78
N TYR A 26 -10.94 6.55 -21.45
CA TYR A 26 -9.70 6.57 -20.68
C TYR A 26 -8.74 5.48 -21.19
N ALA A 27 -9.18 4.23 -21.28
CA ALA A 27 -8.33 3.14 -21.74
C ALA A 27 -7.79 3.36 -23.16
N ARG A 28 -8.59 3.98 -24.04
CA ARG A 28 -8.24 4.25 -25.43
C ARG A 28 -7.28 5.44 -25.60
N THR A 29 -7.42 6.49 -24.79
CA THR A 29 -6.81 7.80 -25.09
C THR A 29 -5.92 8.37 -23.98
N ARG A 30 -5.81 7.76 -22.79
CA ARG A 30 -5.03 8.26 -21.63
C ARG A 30 -3.56 8.64 -21.89
N ASN A 31 -2.98 8.21 -23.00
CA ASN A 31 -1.59 8.49 -23.36
C ASN A 31 -1.45 9.80 -24.16
N ALA A 32 -2.51 10.26 -24.82
CA ALA A 32 -2.52 11.54 -25.54
C ALA A 32 -2.79 12.69 -24.55
N LEU A 33 -2.08 13.82 -24.69
CA LEU A 33 -2.21 14.97 -23.78
C LEU A 33 -3.62 15.58 -23.79
N ASP A 34 -4.31 15.52 -24.93
CA ASP A 34 -5.70 15.93 -25.13
C ASP A 34 -6.71 14.79 -24.94
N GLY A 35 -6.23 13.61 -24.52
CA GLY A 35 -7.04 12.43 -24.27
C GLY A 35 -7.83 12.48 -22.96
N ALA A 36 -8.67 11.47 -22.76
CA ALA A 36 -9.47 11.34 -21.56
C ALA A 36 -8.61 10.93 -20.36
N VAL A 37 -8.47 11.84 -19.39
CA VAL A 37 -7.84 11.60 -18.09
C VAL A 37 -8.75 12.07 -16.95
N THR A 38 -8.59 11.48 -15.76
CA THR A 38 -9.49 11.73 -14.63
C THR A 38 -9.25 13.09 -13.96
N ARG A 39 -8.02 13.62 -14.04
CA ARG A 39 -7.58 14.83 -13.33
C ARG A 39 -7.94 14.81 -11.82
N LEU A 40 -7.84 13.62 -11.21
CA LEU A 40 -8.16 13.37 -9.80
C LEU A 40 -6.94 13.37 -8.87
N SER A 41 -5.71 13.44 -9.42
CA SER A 41 -4.48 13.29 -8.63
C SER A 41 -4.33 14.31 -7.49
N PRO A 42 -4.67 15.63 -7.63
CA PRO A 42 -4.65 16.55 -6.49
C PRO A 42 -5.55 16.11 -5.34
N TYR A 43 -6.77 15.68 -5.66
CA TYR A 43 -7.78 15.25 -4.69
C TYR A 43 -7.36 13.97 -3.97
N LEU A 44 -6.74 13.03 -4.70
CA LEU A 44 -6.20 11.78 -4.16
C LEU A 44 -4.94 12.00 -3.30
N THR A 45 -4.06 12.92 -3.69
CA THR A 45 -2.86 13.27 -2.91
C THR A 45 -3.23 13.89 -1.59
N HIS A 46 -4.22 14.79 -1.58
CA HIS A 46 -4.64 15.50 -0.40
C HIS A 46 -5.77 14.81 0.40
N GLY A 47 -6.16 13.59 0.00
CA GLY A 47 -7.11 12.75 0.75
C GLY A 47 -8.54 13.29 0.77
N LEU A 48 -8.96 14.09 -0.20
CA LEU A 48 -10.35 14.56 -0.32
C LEU A 48 -11.28 13.41 -0.70
N VAL A 49 -10.74 12.48 -1.49
CA VAL A 49 -11.30 11.18 -1.82
C VAL A 49 -10.18 10.14 -1.78
N ASP A 50 -10.51 8.89 -1.51
CA ASP A 50 -9.56 7.77 -1.56
C ASP A 50 -9.70 6.92 -2.84
N LEU A 51 -8.76 5.98 -3.05
CA LEU A 51 -8.75 5.12 -4.25
C LEU A 51 -9.98 4.23 -4.33
N ARG A 52 -10.53 3.80 -3.19
CA ARG A 52 -11.72 2.95 -3.11
C ARG A 52 -12.96 3.74 -3.51
N GLU A 53 -13.11 4.97 -3.04
CA GLU A 53 -14.21 5.87 -3.43
C GLU A 53 -14.20 6.14 -4.93
N VAL A 54 -13.02 6.39 -5.52
CA VAL A 54 -12.89 6.54 -6.97
C VAL A 54 -13.35 5.28 -7.69
N LEU A 55 -12.85 4.11 -7.29
CA LEU A 55 -13.22 2.85 -7.93
C LEU A 55 -14.72 2.54 -7.79
N GLN A 56 -15.29 2.72 -6.59
CA GLN A 56 -16.71 2.50 -6.33
C GLN A 56 -17.59 3.43 -7.15
N GLY A 57 -17.23 4.72 -7.22
CA GLY A 57 -18.00 5.70 -8.00
C GLY A 57 -17.99 5.39 -9.50
N VAL A 58 -16.86 4.89 -10.03
CA VAL A 58 -16.80 4.44 -11.43
C VAL A 58 -17.60 3.16 -11.65
N VAL A 59 -17.44 2.16 -10.76
CA VAL A 59 -18.12 0.86 -10.88
C VAL A 59 -19.65 0.98 -10.77
N ALA A 60 -20.14 1.97 -10.02
CA ALA A 60 -21.57 2.24 -9.91
C ALA A 60 -22.23 2.59 -11.26
N GLY A 61 -21.49 3.23 -12.18
CA GLY A 61 -21.98 3.56 -13.53
C GLY A 61 -21.46 2.63 -14.63
N HIS A 62 -20.32 1.97 -14.42
CA HIS A 62 -19.61 1.19 -15.41
C HIS A 62 -18.98 -0.06 -14.80
N PRO A 63 -19.47 -1.28 -15.08
CA PRO A 63 -18.80 -2.50 -14.64
C PRO A 63 -17.33 -2.51 -15.08
N LEU A 64 -16.41 -2.65 -14.12
CA LEU A 64 -14.99 -2.49 -14.36
C LEU A 64 -14.21 -3.72 -13.85
N PRO A 65 -13.58 -4.51 -14.73
CA PRO A 65 -12.77 -5.65 -14.30
C PRO A 65 -11.45 -5.18 -13.67
N ALA A 66 -10.86 -6.02 -12.81
CA ALA A 66 -9.60 -5.71 -12.13
C ALA A 66 -8.43 -5.45 -13.11
N GLN A 67 -8.47 -6.01 -14.31
CA GLN A 67 -7.45 -5.84 -15.36
C GLN A 67 -7.61 -4.55 -16.17
N HIS A 68 -8.61 -3.72 -15.88
CA HIS A 68 -8.85 -2.50 -16.62
C HIS A 68 -7.70 -1.49 -16.40
N LYS A 69 -7.31 -0.75 -17.45
CA LYS A 69 -6.20 0.22 -17.38
C LYS A 69 -6.37 1.22 -16.24
N LEU A 70 -7.55 1.81 -16.07
CA LEU A 70 -7.82 2.71 -14.93
C LEU A 70 -7.52 2.07 -13.56
N VAL A 71 -7.88 0.79 -13.38
CA VAL A 71 -7.61 0.06 -12.12
C VAL A 71 -6.11 -0.14 -11.94
N PHE A 72 -5.36 -0.41 -13.01
CA PHE A 72 -3.90 -0.48 -12.94
C PHE A 72 -3.26 0.84 -12.54
N GLU A 73 -3.77 1.99 -13.00
CA GLU A 73 -3.23 3.29 -12.64
C GLU A 73 -3.51 3.66 -11.17
N LEU A 74 -4.69 3.28 -10.64
CA LEU A 74 -4.94 3.33 -9.19
C LEU A 74 -4.00 2.37 -8.44
N GLY A 75 -3.76 1.19 -9.01
CA GLY A 75 -2.83 0.19 -8.50
C GLY A 75 -1.39 0.68 -8.44
N TRP A 76 -0.92 1.45 -9.42
CA TRP A 76 0.42 2.07 -9.42
C TRP A 76 0.60 3.00 -8.22
N ARG A 77 -0.40 3.84 -7.93
CA ARG A 77 -0.36 4.70 -6.74
C ARG A 77 -0.33 3.87 -5.45
N ALA A 78 -1.14 2.82 -5.35
CA ALA A 78 -1.14 1.92 -4.20
C ALA A 78 0.22 1.19 -4.05
N TYR A 79 0.80 0.74 -5.16
CA TYR A 79 2.10 0.08 -5.20
C TYR A 79 3.23 1.02 -4.76
N PHE A 80 3.28 2.26 -5.26
CA PHE A 80 4.30 3.22 -4.83
C PHE A 80 4.20 3.55 -3.34
N ARG A 81 2.99 3.73 -2.81
CA ARG A 81 2.80 3.89 -1.35
C ARG A 81 3.23 2.64 -0.57
N HIS A 82 2.95 1.45 -1.09
CA HIS A 82 3.42 0.19 -0.50
C HIS A 82 4.96 0.12 -0.48
N VAL A 83 5.64 0.45 -1.57
CA VAL A 83 7.11 0.50 -1.63
C VAL A 83 7.65 1.48 -0.58
N TRP A 84 7.07 2.67 -0.47
CA TRP A 84 7.48 3.66 0.51
C TRP A 84 7.30 3.18 1.95
N GLN A 85 6.19 2.53 2.28
CA GLN A 85 5.96 1.94 3.60
C GLN A 85 7.06 0.92 4.00
N HIS A 86 7.63 0.19 3.03
CA HIS A 86 8.67 -0.81 3.30
C HIS A 86 10.09 -0.23 3.27
N ARG A 87 10.32 0.81 2.48
CA ARG A 87 11.66 1.39 2.25
C ARG A 87 11.93 2.65 3.08
N GLY A 88 10.89 3.32 3.57
CA GLY A 88 11.02 4.65 4.18
C GLY A 88 11.77 5.60 3.24
N ASP A 89 12.74 6.34 3.79
CA ASP A 89 13.58 7.26 3.01
C ASP A 89 14.49 6.56 1.99
N GLY A 90 14.52 5.22 1.95
CA GLY A 90 15.18 4.48 0.88
C GLY A 90 14.62 4.79 -0.52
N ILE A 91 13.40 5.32 -0.64
CA ILE A 91 12.86 5.80 -1.93
C ILE A 91 13.56 7.06 -2.47
N LEU A 92 14.37 7.70 -1.63
CA LEU A 92 15.12 8.90 -1.94
C LEU A 92 16.52 8.59 -2.52
N GLN A 93 16.86 7.30 -2.62
CA GLN A 93 18.07 6.74 -3.20
C GLN A 93 17.68 5.78 -4.35
N SER A 94 18.61 5.53 -5.27
CA SER A 94 18.40 4.63 -6.41
C SER A 94 18.15 3.20 -5.92
N LEU A 95 17.01 2.60 -6.30
CA LEU A 95 16.63 1.24 -5.89
C LEU A 95 17.52 0.15 -6.53
N HIS A 96 18.00 0.42 -7.74
CA HIS A 96 18.98 -0.35 -8.49
C HIS A 96 20.11 0.58 -8.95
N PRO A 97 21.30 0.06 -9.28
CA PRO A 97 22.37 0.88 -9.83
C PRO A 97 21.92 1.70 -11.04
N ASP A 98 22.32 2.96 -11.07
CA ASP A 98 22.04 3.86 -12.19
C ASP A 98 22.67 3.35 -13.50
N PRO A 99 22.10 3.69 -14.67
CA PRO A 99 22.69 3.36 -15.97
C PRO A 99 24.10 3.93 -16.18
N LEU A 100 24.42 5.02 -15.47
CA LEU A 100 25.71 5.67 -15.45
C LEU A 100 26.24 5.72 -14.01
N PRO A 101 27.57 5.82 -13.83
CA PRO A 101 28.15 6.17 -12.54
C PRO A 101 27.59 7.49 -11.99
N ASP A 102 27.49 7.61 -10.68
CA ASP A 102 26.81 8.71 -9.99
C ASP A 102 27.55 10.06 -10.18
N GLU A 103 28.84 10.01 -10.52
CA GLU A 103 29.69 11.18 -10.84
C GLU A 103 29.42 11.75 -12.25
N ALA A 104 28.80 10.97 -13.14
CA ALA A 104 28.45 11.41 -14.49
C ALA A 104 27.21 12.33 -14.50
N TYR A 105 26.51 12.45 -13.37
CA TYR A 105 25.30 13.24 -13.25
C TYR A 105 25.53 14.58 -12.53
N ALA A 106 25.02 15.65 -13.12
CA ALA A 106 24.87 16.93 -12.45
C ALA A 106 23.85 16.81 -11.31
N ARG A 107 24.09 17.50 -10.18
CA ARG A 107 23.21 17.49 -9.00
C ARG A 107 22.23 18.64 -8.93
N GLU A 108 22.39 19.61 -9.81
CA GLU A 108 21.52 20.77 -9.90
C GLU A 108 20.76 20.75 -11.22
N LEU A 109 19.49 21.14 -11.16
CA LEU A 109 18.67 21.25 -12.36
C LEU A 109 19.05 22.55 -13.12
N PRO A 110 19.49 22.47 -14.38
CA PRO A 110 19.90 23.64 -15.15
C PRO A 110 18.82 24.70 -15.29
N GLY A 111 19.23 25.98 -15.25
CA GLY A 111 18.31 27.12 -15.28
C GLY A 111 17.47 27.21 -16.55
N ASP A 112 17.97 26.75 -17.70
CA ASP A 112 17.22 26.75 -18.96
C ASP A 112 16.04 25.76 -18.94
N ILE A 113 16.18 24.64 -18.22
CA ILE A 113 15.06 23.71 -17.98
C ILE A 113 14.06 24.38 -17.04
N ARG A 114 14.51 24.92 -15.92
CA ARG A 114 13.65 25.61 -14.94
C ARG A 114 12.88 26.78 -15.56
N GLN A 115 13.46 27.45 -16.54
CA GLN A 115 12.85 28.58 -17.24
C GLN A 115 12.05 28.17 -18.50
N GLY A 116 11.97 26.88 -18.84
CA GLY A 116 11.25 26.39 -20.02
C GLY A 116 11.79 26.98 -21.34
N ARG A 117 13.11 27.02 -21.50
CA ARG A 117 13.81 27.60 -22.67
C ARG A 117 14.95 26.71 -23.16
N THR A 118 14.71 25.41 -23.13
CA THR A 118 15.64 24.38 -23.58
C THR A 118 15.79 24.35 -25.09
N GLY A 119 14.83 24.93 -25.83
CA GLY A 119 14.75 24.80 -27.29
C GLY A 119 14.07 23.51 -27.74
N VAL A 120 13.54 22.71 -26.80
CA VAL A 120 12.71 21.53 -27.07
C VAL A 120 11.26 21.87 -26.66
N PRO A 121 10.35 22.14 -27.62
CA PRO A 121 8.98 22.56 -27.33
C PRO A 121 8.26 21.65 -26.33
N ALA A 122 8.44 20.33 -26.42
CA ALA A 122 7.83 19.38 -25.50
C ALA A 122 8.23 19.60 -24.03
N ILE A 123 9.47 20.04 -23.80
CA ILE A 123 10.01 20.29 -22.46
C ILE A 123 9.60 21.68 -21.98
N ASP A 124 9.74 22.67 -22.87
CA ASP A 124 9.45 24.06 -22.57
C ASP A 124 7.96 24.25 -22.23
N GLN A 125 7.06 23.59 -22.96
CA GLN A 125 5.63 23.61 -22.64
C GLN A 125 5.28 22.86 -21.36
N ALA A 126 5.96 21.74 -21.06
CA ALA A 126 5.77 21.04 -19.79
C ALA A 126 6.13 21.94 -18.60
N VAL A 127 7.21 22.70 -18.67
CA VAL A 127 7.58 23.61 -17.58
C VAL A 127 6.59 24.76 -17.45
N ARG A 128 6.14 25.35 -18.56
CA ARG A 128 5.12 26.41 -18.55
C ARG A 128 3.79 25.92 -17.96
N GLU A 129 3.31 24.75 -18.37
CA GLU A 129 2.06 24.17 -17.86
C GLU A 129 2.17 23.84 -16.36
N LEU A 130 3.31 23.30 -15.92
CA LEU A 130 3.59 23.03 -14.51
C LEU A 130 3.45 24.30 -13.66
N TYR A 131 4.09 25.40 -14.06
CA TYR A 131 4.05 26.65 -13.29
C TYR A 131 2.70 27.36 -13.38
N ALA A 132 2.04 27.27 -14.54
CA ALA A 132 0.74 27.88 -14.75
C ALA A 132 -0.39 27.17 -13.98
N THR A 133 -0.28 25.86 -13.74
CA THR A 133 -1.42 25.06 -13.23
C THR A 133 -1.11 24.21 -11.99
N GLY A 134 0.16 24.00 -11.66
CA GLY A 134 0.58 23.05 -10.63
C GLY A 134 0.31 21.59 -11.01
N TRP A 135 0.03 21.27 -12.27
CA TRP A 135 -0.29 19.92 -12.71
C TRP A 135 0.35 19.61 -14.06
N LEU A 136 0.70 18.35 -14.27
CA LEU A 136 1.14 17.85 -15.58
C LEU A 136 0.51 16.50 -15.91
N HIS A 137 0.23 16.31 -17.20
CA HIS A 137 -0.15 15.01 -17.75
C HIS A 137 0.99 13.99 -17.59
N ASN A 138 0.66 12.71 -17.36
CA ASN A 138 1.67 11.68 -17.06
C ASN A 138 2.74 11.56 -18.16
N HIS A 139 2.37 11.56 -19.43
CA HIS A 139 3.33 11.53 -20.54
C HIS A 139 4.28 12.74 -20.55
N ALA A 140 3.76 13.95 -20.31
CA ALA A 140 4.61 15.14 -20.21
C ALA A 140 5.62 15.03 -19.04
N ARG A 141 5.21 14.45 -17.91
CA ARG A 141 6.14 14.14 -16.79
C ARG A 141 7.22 13.15 -17.20
N MET A 142 6.85 12.09 -17.92
CA MET A 142 7.81 11.07 -18.39
C MET A 142 8.81 11.64 -19.40
N TRP A 143 8.35 12.47 -20.34
CA TRP A 143 9.22 13.17 -21.31
C TRP A 143 10.18 14.14 -20.60
N LEU A 144 9.66 14.95 -19.68
CA LEU A 144 10.46 15.87 -18.89
C LEU A 144 11.53 15.14 -18.08
N ALA A 145 11.15 14.08 -17.37
CA ALA A 145 12.09 13.28 -16.58
C ALA A 145 13.13 12.58 -17.47
N SER A 146 12.73 12.02 -18.60
CA SER A 146 13.63 11.36 -19.54
C SER A 146 14.64 12.34 -20.14
N TYR A 147 14.21 13.55 -20.48
CA TYR A 147 15.10 14.58 -21.00
C TYR A 147 16.11 15.05 -19.95
N VAL A 148 15.63 15.32 -18.73
CA VAL A 148 16.48 15.73 -17.60
C VAL A 148 17.56 14.69 -17.30
N VAL A 149 17.18 13.42 -17.21
CA VAL A 149 18.13 12.34 -16.84
C VAL A 149 19.02 11.95 -18.01
N HIS A 150 18.44 11.59 -19.15
CA HIS A 150 19.18 10.87 -20.19
C HIS A 150 19.86 11.78 -21.20
N VAL A 151 19.23 12.92 -21.52
CA VAL A 151 19.76 13.91 -22.47
C VAL A 151 20.61 14.95 -21.76
N ARG A 152 20.15 15.44 -20.60
CA ARG A 152 20.82 16.51 -19.85
C ARG A 152 21.76 16.04 -18.76
N LYS A 153 21.82 14.73 -18.51
CA LYS A 153 22.72 14.11 -17.53
C LYS A 153 22.57 14.72 -16.13
N VAL A 154 21.33 14.97 -15.71
CA VAL A 154 21.02 15.44 -14.37
C VAL A 154 20.52 14.27 -13.55
N HIS A 155 21.01 14.14 -12.32
CA HIS A 155 20.61 13.05 -11.44
C HIS A 155 19.10 13.13 -11.18
N TRP A 156 18.41 11.99 -11.27
CA TRP A 156 16.94 11.92 -11.20
C TRP A 156 16.38 12.62 -9.96
N ARG A 157 17.11 12.57 -8.84
CA ARG A 157 16.71 13.20 -7.58
C ARG A 157 16.54 14.71 -7.67
N ALA A 158 17.42 15.40 -8.39
CA ALA A 158 17.36 16.86 -8.54
C ALA A 158 16.08 17.29 -9.29
N GLY A 159 15.74 16.55 -10.35
CA GLY A 159 14.48 16.75 -11.07
C GLY A 159 13.25 16.36 -10.25
N ALA A 160 13.34 15.27 -9.48
CA ALA A 160 12.24 14.80 -8.63
C ALA A 160 11.90 15.81 -7.52
N ASP A 161 12.90 16.35 -6.82
CA ASP A 161 12.70 17.31 -5.73
C ASP A 161 12.14 18.65 -6.27
N TRP A 162 12.66 19.12 -7.41
CA TRP A 162 12.12 20.30 -8.10
C TRP A 162 10.67 20.10 -8.53
N LEU A 163 10.36 18.99 -9.20
CA LEU A 163 9.00 18.73 -9.69
C LEU A 163 8.00 18.61 -8.53
N TYR A 164 8.39 17.95 -7.44
CA TYR A 164 7.54 17.77 -6.26
C TYR A 164 7.07 19.10 -5.67
N GLY A 165 7.96 20.10 -5.54
CA GLY A 165 7.63 21.39 -4.93
C GLY A 165 6.62 22.21 -5.74
N HIS A 166 6.58 21.98 -7.06
CA HIS A 166 5.70 22.70 -7.98
C HIS A 166 4.36 22.00 -8.26
N LEU A 167 4.27 20.70 -8.00
CA LEU A 167 3.04 19.93 -8.20
C LEU A 167 2.04 20.12 -7.06
N LEU A 168 0.82 20.51 -7.41
CA LEU A 168 -0.34 20.43 -6.53
C LEU A 168 -0.60 18.98 -6.08
N ASP A 169 -0.36 18.00 -6.97
CA ASP A 169 -0.50 16.58 -6.65
C ASP A 169 0.80 15.90 -6.19
N GLY A 170 1.83 16.66 -5.83
CA GLY A 170 3.13 16.14 -5.43
C GLY A 170 3.06 15.18 -4.23
N ASP A 171 3.36 13.91 -4.45
CA ASP A 171 3.37 12.83 -3.45
C ASP A 171 4.74 12.14 -3.53
N LEU A 172 5.47 12.07 -2.41
CA LEU A 172 6.88 11.63 -2.41
C LEU A 172 7.05 10.24 -3.04
N ALA A 173 6.21 9.29 -2.65
CA ALA A 173 6.24 7.95 -3.23
C ALA A 173 5.95 7.98 -4.74
N SER A 174 4.84 8.58 -5.14
CA SER A 174 4.41 8.57 -6.54
C SER A 174 5.39 9.32 -7.45
N ASN A 175 5.95 10.43 -6.98
CA ASN A 175 6.89 11.24 -7.73
C ASN A 175 8.27 10.57 -7.82
N HIS A 176 8.94 10.33 -6.69
CA HIS A 176 10.32 9.86 -6.69
C HIS A 176 10.47 8.47 -7.31
N LEU A 177 9.52 7.56 -7.06
CA LEU A 177 9.56 6.23 -7.67
C LEU A 177 9.24 6.26 -9.18
N SER A 178 8.45 7.23 -9.66
CA SER A 178 8.25 7.43 -11.10
C SER A 178 9.49 7.99 -11.79
N TRP A 179 10.20 8.93 -11.15
CA TRP A 179 11.49 9.42 -11.64
C TRP A 179 12.53 8.30 -11.73
N GLN A 180 12.60 7.44 -10.72
CA GLN A 180 13.45 6.26 -10.74
C GLN A 180 13.05 5.25 -11.84
N TRP A 181 11.75 5.05 -12.05
CA TRP A 181 11.25 4.21 -13.14
C TRP A 181 11.69 4.74 -14.51
N VAL A 182 11.66 6.06 -14.72
CA VAL A 182 12.14 6.71 -15.96
C VAL A 182 13.66 6.65 -16.08
N ALA A 183 14.38 6.85 -14.98
CA ALA A 183 15.84 6.80 -14.91
C ALA A 183 16.41 5.39 -15.15
N GLY A 184 15.58 4.34 -15.01
CA GLY A 184 16.02 2.95 -15.10
C GLY A 184 16.46 2.36 -13.76
N THR A 185 16.53 3.16 -12.69
CA THR A 185 16.87 2.71 -11.33
C THR A 185 15.70 2.00 -10.63
N GLY A 186 14.47 2.19 -11.11
CA GLY A 186 13.27 1.49 -10.64
C GLY A 186 12.71 0.44 -11.62
N SER A 187 13.31 0.28 -12.80
CA SER A 187 12.77 -0.54 -13.91
C SER A 187 13.82 -1.29 -14.74
N HIS A 188 15.11 -1.19 -14.39
CA HIS A 188 16.30 -1.72 -15.11
C HIS A 188 16.52 -1.19 -16.54
N LYS A 189 15.53 -0.55 -17.17
CA LYS A 189 15.63 0.03 -18.51
C LYS A 189 15.24 1.51 -18.49
N PRO A 190 16.08 2.40 -19.05
CA PRO A 190 15.71 3.79 -19.27
C PRO A 190 14.39 3.91 -20.04
N TYR A 191 13.50 4.79 -19.61
CA TYR A 191 12.43 5.26 -20.47
C TYR A 191 12.95 6.37 -21.37
N LEU A 192 12.67 6.26 -22.67
CA LEU A 192 13.13 7.17 -23.71
C LEU A 192 11.94 7.62 -24.57
N PHE A 193 12.08 8.79 -25.20
CA PHE A 193 11.10 9.33 -26.13
C PHE A 193 11.80 10.18 -27.20
N ASN A 194 11.25 10.23 -28.40
CA ASN A 194 11.75 11.04 -29.51
C ASN A 194 10.66 11.99 -30.05
N ALA A 195 11.01 12.82 -31.04
CA ALA A 195 10.07 13.80 -31.63
C ALA A 195 8.82 13.14 -32.25
N GLU A 196 8.94 11.96 -32.86
CA GLU A 196 7.79 11.20 -33.39
C GLU A 196 6.84 10.76 -32.27
N ASN A 197 7.36 10.30 -31.14
CA ASN A 197 6.57 9.95 -29.97
C ASN A 197 5.75 11.15 -29.47
N VAL A 198 6.38 12.33 -29.38
CA VAL A 198 5.69 13.56 -29.01
C VAL A 198 4.61 13.90 -30.05
N ALA A 199 4.93 13.84 -31.34
CA ALA A 199 3.99 14.17 -32.40
C ALA A 199 2.74 13.28 -32.41
N LYS A 200 2.90 12.01 -32.00
CA LYS A 200 1.81 11.04 -31.88
C LYS A 200 0.87 11.31 -30.70
N PHE A 201 1.39 11.82 -29.58
CA PHE A 201 0.65 11.91 -28.32
C PHE A 201 0.43 13.33 -27.81
N ALA A 202 0.89 14.35 -28.52
CA ALA A 202 0.73 15.75 -28.14
C ALA A 202 0.25 16.60 -29.34
N PRO A 203 -0.46 17.71 -29.07
CA PRO A 203 -0.87 18.64 -30.12
C PRO A 203 0.35 19.37 -30.73
N ALA A 204 0.14 19.96 -31.91
CA ALA A 204 1.18 20.60 -32.72
C ALA A 204 2.15 21.54 -31.97
N PRO A 205 1.71 22.37 -30.98
CA PRO A 205 2.63 23.25 -30.24
C PRO A 205 3.71 22.54 -29.40
N TRP A 206 3.58 21.23 -29.19
CA TRP A 206 4.57 20.41 -28.46
C TRP A 206 5.52 19.68 -29.41
N HIS A 207 5.19 19.60 -30.70
CA HIS A 207 5.99 18.88 -31.68
C HIS A 207 7.40 19.46 -31.71
N SER A 208 8.40 18.57 -31.70
CA SER A 208 9.80 18.95 -31.50
C SER A 208 10.71 18.49 -32.65
N PRO A 209 10.34 18.68 -33.94
CA PRO A 209 11.21 18.30 -35.05
C PRO A 209 12.48 19.17 -35.09
N GLY A 210 13.59 18.62 -35.58
CA GLY A 210 14.88 19.29 -35.68
C GLY A 210 15.57 19.56 -34.34
N THR A 211 15.04 19.04 -33.23
CA THR A 211 15.62 19.20 -31.90
C THR A 211 16.53 18.03 -31.53
N VAL A 212 17.18 18.10 -30.37
CA VAL A 212 18.08 17.03 -29.87
C VAL A 212 17.37 15.69 -29.59
N ILE A 213 16.04 15.68 -29.51
CA ILE A 213 15.23 14.46 -29.37
C ILE A 213 14.69 13.95 -30.71
N ASP A 214 14.91 14.65 -31.82
CA ASP A 214 14.50 14.23 -33.16
C ASP A 214 15.51 13.25 -33.76
N THR A 215 15.54 12.05 -33.19
CA THR A 215 16.49 10.99 -33.53
C THR A 215 15.89 9.61 -33.25
N THR A 216 16.64 8.54 -33.55
CA THR A 216 16.21 7.16 -33.35
C THR A 216 16.26 6.75 -31.87
N TYR A 217 15.46 5.74 -31.49
CA TYR A 217 15.49 5.18 -30.15
C TYR A 217 16.84 4.56 -29.81
N GLU A 218 17.53 3.98 -30.80
CA GLU A 218 18.86 3.41 -30.66
C GLU A 218 19.89 4.49 -30.30
N ALA A 219 19.83 5.65 -30.97
CA ALA A 219 20.71 6.77 -30.65
C ALA A 219 20.43 7.34 -29.25
N LEU A 220 19.16 7.39 -28.83
CA LEU A 220 18.79 7.82 -27.48
C LEU A 220 19.23 6.83 -26.40
N ASP A 221 19.17 5.52 -26.64
CA ASP A 221 19.66 4.51 -25.67
C ASP A 221 21.19 4.55 -25.56
N GLN A 222 21.89 4.71 -26.69
CA GLN A 222 23.35 4.94 -26.69
C GLN A 222 23.68 6.21 -25.90
N LEU A 223 22.97 7.32 -26.17
CA LEU A 223 23.14 8.57 -25.44
C LEU A 223 22.92 8.35 -23.95
N ALA A 224 21.81 7.71 -23.54
CA ALA A 224 21.47 7.47 -22.14
C ALA A 224 22.58 6.72 -21.38
N ARG A 225 23.29 5.81 -22.05
CA ARG A 225 24.33 4.93 -21.48
C ARG A 225 25.76 5.43 -21.65
N ASP A 226 25.97 6.53 -22.36
CA ASP A 226 27.30 7.11 -22.56
C ASP A 226 27.63 8.12 -21.45
N PRO A 227 28.62 7.83 -20.56
CA PRO A 227 29.05 8.76 -19.52
C PRO A 227 29.89 9.93 -20.06
N SER A 228 30.39 9.82 -21.30
CA SER A 228 31.21 10.85 -21.95
C SER A 228 30.40 11.85 -22.78
N ALA A 229 29.12 11.54 -23.01
CA ALA A 229 28.22 12.38 -23.78
C ALA A 229 28.03 13.75 -23.10
N ARG A 230 28.38 14.82 -23.82
CA ARG A 230 28.19 16.18 -23.33
C ARG A 230 26.72 16.59 -23.49
N PRO A 231 26.07 17.10 -22.42
CA PRO A 231 24.71 17.61 -22.53
C PRO A 231 24.62 18.70 -23.61
N PRO A 232 23.59 18.69 -24.46
CA PRO A 232 23.39 19.77 -25.41
C PRO A 232 23.18 21.10 -24.66
N GLN A 233 23.81 22.16 -25.16
CA GLN A 233 23.56 23.52 -24.68
C GLN A 233 22.23 24.02 -25.26
N ALA A 234 21.61 25.00 -24.59
CA ALA A 234 20.41 25.66 -25.10
C ALA A 234 20.68 26.20 -26.52
N ALA A 235 19.80 25.87 -27.47
CA ALA A 235 19.98 26.26 -28.87
C ALA A 235 19.98 27.79 -29.01
N ALA A 236 20.87 28.32 -29.86
CA ALA A 236 20.87 29.72 -30.26
C ALA A 236 19.57 30.02 -31.04
N GLY A 237 18.58 30.62 -30.37
CA GLY A 237 17.22 30.83 -30.89
C GLY A 237 16.09 30.22 -30.05
N ALA A 238 16.39 29.65 -28.87
CA ALA A 238 15.37 29.25 -27.90
C ALA A 238 14.41 30.42 -27.58
N SER A 239 13.12 30.10 -27.34
CA SER A 239 12.08 31.08 -27.00
C SER A 239 12.60 32.14 -26.02
N THR A 240 12.47 33.41 -26.39
CA THR A 240 12.91 34.54 -25.56
C THR A 240 12.13 34.66 -24.25
N GLU A 241 10.89 34.17 -24.22
CA GLU A 241 10.02 34.20 -23.04
C GLU A 241 10.36 33.04 -22.07
N ALA A 242 11.05 33.39 -20.97
CA ALA A 242 11.23 32.52 -19.81
C ALA A 242 9.90 32.34 -19.08
N ALA A 243 9.63 31.10 -18.66
CA ALA A 243 8.68 30.87 -17.59
C ALA A 243 9.27 31.41 -16.27
N GLU A 244 8.48 32.20 -15.54
CA GLU A 244 8.82 32.63 -14.19
C GLU A 244 8.57 31.46 -13.23
N GLU A 245 9.63 30.97 -12.57
CA GLU A 245 9.51 29.88 -11.61
C GLU A 245 8.85 30.39 -10.31
N PRO A 246 7.71 29.80 -9.88
CA PRO A 246 7.09 30.16 -8.61
C PRO A 246 8.02 29.89 -7.43
N ALA A 247 8.09 30.81 -6.47
CA ALA A 247 8.87 30.59 -5.25
C ALA A 247 8.34 29.37 -4.47
N LEU A 248 9.27 28.53 -4.00
CA LEU A 248 8.98 27.45 -3.06
C LEU A 248 9.14 27.95 -1.62
N LEU A 249 8.11 27.77 -0.82
CA LEU A 249 7.98 28.29 0.54
C LEU A 249 7.96 27.13 1.53
N ALA A 250 8.84 27.20 2.54
CA ALA A 250 8.85 26.28 3.67
C ALA A 250 7.78 26.60 4.73
N ALA A 251 7.14 27.76 4.61
CA ALA A 251 6.06 28.21 5.47
C ALA A 251 4.87 28.66 4.60
N PRO A 252 3.63 28.56 5.10
CA PRO A 252 2.48 29.07 4.39
C PRO A 252 2.57 30.59 4.21
N PRO A 253 2.03 31.14 3.09
CA PRO A 253 1.87 32.58 2.91
C PRO A 253 0.81 33.14 3.87
N ASP A 254 0.75 34.47 4.02
CA ASP A 254 -0.13 35.18 4.95
C ASP A 254 -1.63 34.85 4.81
N GLN A 255 -2.05 34.38 3.62
CA GLN A 255 -3.42 33.95 3.35
C GLN A 255 -3.49 32.54 2.74
N PRO A 256 -4.36 31.64 3.24
CA PRO A 256 -5.29 31.83 4.37
C PRO A 256 -4.55 31.90 5.72
N ALA A 257 -5.15 32.51 6.74
CA ALA A 257 -4.49 32.73 8.02
C ALA A 257 -4.09 31.41 8.70
N TRP A 258 -2.82 31.31 9.11
CA TRP A 258 -2.25 30.28 9.96
C TRP A 258 -1.84 30.90 11.29
N ALA A 259 -2.01 30.17 12.39
CA ALA A 259 -1.68 30.63 13.73
C ALA A 259 -0.59 29.76 14.37
N SER A 260 0.04 30.28 15.42
CA SER A 260 0.86 29.46 16.30
C SER A 260 -0.02 28.45 17.06
N PRO A 261 0.54 27.29 17.47
CA PRO A 261 -0.20 26.31 18.27
C PRO A 261 -0.71 26.90 19.59
N ASP A 262 -1.97 26.64 19.92
CA ASP A 262 -2.62 27.14 21.13
C ASP A 262 -3.16 25.96 21.97
N GLY A 263 -2.44 25.62 23.04
CA GLY A 263 -2.84 24.53 23.94
C GLY A 263 -4.14 24.82 24.70
N ALA A 264 -4.47 26.09 24.97
CA ALA A 264 -5.72 26.45 25.65
C ALA A 264 -6.94 26.11 24.78
N ALA A 265 -6.80 26.24 23.46
CA ALA A 265 -7.84 25.85 22.52
C ALA A 265 -8.10 24.33 22.47
N VAL A 266 -7.27 23.45 23.03
CA VAL A 266 -7.52 21.99 22.98
C VAL A 266 -7.59 21.33 24.36
N ALA A 267 -7.25 22.06 25.42
CA ALA A 267 -7.22 21.56 26.79
C ALA A 267 -8.53 20.88 27.22
N GLY A 268 -8.44 19.61 27.61
CA GLY A 268 -9.57 18.80 28.09
C GLY A 268 -10.59 18.38 27.01
N ARG A 269 -10.34 18.70 25.73
CA ARG A 269 -11.28 18.42 24.62
C ARG A 269 -10.83 17.24 23.77
N ASP A 270 -11.77 16.62 23.06
CA ASP A 270 -11.42 15.70 21.99
C ASP A 270 -11.01 16.51 20.75
N VAL A 271 -9.95 16.06 20.09
CA VAL A 271 -9.35 16.74 18.93
C VAL A 271 -9.34 15.79 17.74
N TRP A 272 -9.79 16.30 16.61
CA TRP A 272 -9.58 15.71 15.30
C TRP A 272 -8.55 16.52 14.53
N LEU A 273 -7.38 15.94 14.28
CA LEU A 273 -6.36 16.59 13.47
C LEU A 273 -6.66 16.42 11.99
N VAL A 274 -6.53 17.53 11.27
CA VAL A 274 -6.52 17.59 9.82
C VAL A 274 -5.12 17.99 9.38
N HIS A 275 -4.54 17.26 8.44
CA HIS A 275 -3.22 17.58 7.89
C HIS A 275 -3.30 17.57 6.35
N PRO A 276 -2.28 18.04 5.63
CA PRO A 276 -2.40 18.31 4.19
C PRO A 276 -2.82 17.11 3.34
N TRP A 277 -2.57 15.88 3.79
CA TRP A 277 -2.92 14.64 3.11
C TRP A 277 -4.21 13.97 3.61
N ALA A 278 -4.97 14.63 4.49
CA ALA A 278 -6.21 14.12 5.07
C ALA A 278 -7.31 15.19 5.10
N LEU A 279 -7.68 15.70 3.92
CA LEU A 279 -8.65 16.79 3.76
C LEU A 279 -10.07 16.32 3.35
N GLY A 280 -10.35 15.04 3.59
CA GLY A 280 -11.62 14.37 3.30
C GLY A 280 -12.78 14.81 4.18
N ALA A 281 -13.86 14.04 4.18
CA ALA A 281 -14.95 14.26 5.12
C ALA A 281 -14.50 13.96 6.56
N LEU A 282 -14.97 14.75 7.51
CA LEU A 282 -14.77 14.44 8.92
C LEU A 282 -15.50 13.14 9.28
N PRO A 283 -14.97 12.32 10.21
CA PRO A 283 -15.67 11.14 10.68
C PRO A 283 -17.06 11.46 11.23
N THR A 284 -18.04 10.58 10.93
CA THR A 284 -19.43 10.78 11.38
C THR A 284 -19.63 10.49 12.87
N ASP A 285 -18.65 9.87 13.53
CA ASP A 285 -18.65 9.54 14.96
C ASP A 285 -18.05 10.66 15.83
N LEU A 286 -17.67 11.82 15.26
CA LEU A 286 -17.18 12.94 16.05
C LEU A 286 -18.30 13.56 16.89
N SER A 287 -18.02 13.79 18.18
CA SER A 287 -18.90 14.57 19.06
C SER A 287 -18.98 16.03 18.57
N PRO A 288 -20.12 16.73 18.73
CA PRO A 288 -20.23 18.17 18.44
C PRO A 288 -19.21 19.04 19.19
N GLU A 289 -18.68 18.56 20.31
CA GLU A 289 -17.66 19.25 21.11
C GLU A 289 -16.22 19.03 20.60
N THR A 290 -16.05 18.17 19.60
CA THR A 290 -14.73 17.85 19.03
C THR A 290 -14.13 19.08 18.35
N VAL A 291 -12.89 19.38 18.69
CA VAL A 291 -12.13 20.47 18.05
C VAL A 291 -11.47 19.93 16.79
N VAL A 292 -11.73 20.56 15.65
CA VAL A 292 -10.99 20.28 14.42
C VAL A 292 -9.82 21.25 14.31
N VAL A 293 -8.61 20.71 14.24
CA VAL A 293 -7.37 21.49 14.15
C VAL A 293 -6.62 21.08 12.89
N GLY A 294 -6.52 21.99 11.93
CA GLY A 294 -5.60 21.88 10.80
C GLY A 294 -4.17 22.07 11.27
N ILE A 295 -3.22 21.25 10.80
CA ILE A 295 -1.80 21.40 11.11
C ILE A 295 -0.95 21.39 9.83
N ALA A 296 0.10 22.21 9.82
CA ALA A 296 1.22 22.12 8.89
C ALA A 296 2.52 22.09 9.71
N VAL A 297 3.31 21.02 9.53
CA VAL A 297 4.53 20.78 10.30
C VAL A 297 5.71 21.42 9.57
N ALA A 298 6.30 22.46 10.16
CA ALA A 298 7.35 23.25 9.52
C ALA A 298 8.59 22.39 9.19
N ASP A 299 8.98 21.45 10.06
CA ASP A 299 10.11 20.54 9.82
C ASP A 299 9.98 19.78 8.49
N PHE A 300 8.76 19.35 8.16
CA PHE A 300 8.50 18.67 6.89
C PHE A 300 8.67 19.63 5.71
N HIS A 301 8.11 20.83 5.81
CA HIS A 301 8.11 21.81 4.72
C HIS A 301 9.45 22.52 4.52
N GLN A 302 10.34 22.51 5.51
CA GLN A 302 11.74 22.90 5.33
C GLN A 302 12.48 21.94 4.39
N ALA A 303 12.25 20.63 4.54
CA ALA A 303 12.80 19.62 3.63
C ALA A 303 12.06 19.58 2.29
N TRP A 304 10.76 19.84 2.30
CA TRP A 304 9.84 19.65 1.18
C TRP A 304 8.97 20.89 0.95
N PRO A 305 9.58 22.00 0.48
CA PRO A 305 8.87 23.28 0.33
C PRO A 305 7.88 23.23 -0.84
N TRP A 306 6.82 24.01 -0.74
CA TRP A 306 5.74 24.05 -1.72
C TRP A 306 5.59 25.43 -2.33
N ASN A 307 5.11 25.50 -3.57
CA ASN A 307 4.69 26.78 -4.12
C ASN A 307 3.46 27.35 -3.38
N ALA A 308 3.27 28.67 -3.52
CA ALA A 308 2.17 29.38 -2.86
C ALA A 308 0.78 28.85 -3.28
N TYR A 309 0.63 28.34 -4.51
CA TYR A 309 -0.63 27.78 -5.00
C TYR A 309 -1.08 26.57 -4.18
N ARG A 310 -0.16 25.61 -3.96
CA ARG A 310 -0.45 24.41 -3.16
C ARG A 310 -0.76 24.75 -1.71
N TRP A 311 -0.02 25.70 -1.12
CA TRP A 311 -0.29 26.21 0.23
C TRP A 311 -1.71 26.77 0.36
N HIS A 312 -2.11 27.63 -0.58
CA HIS A 312 -3.43 28.24 -0.57
C HIS A 312 -4.54 27.19 -0.77
N TRP A 313 -4.35 26.26 -1.71
CA TRP A 313 -5.29 25.18 -2.00
C TRP A 313 -5.57 24.31 -0.77
N VAL A 314 -4.51 23.87 -0.08
CA VAL A 314 -4.62 23.06 1.14
C VAL A 314 -5.24 23.87 2.28
N GLY A 315 -4.74 25.09 2.50
CA GLY A 315 -5.21 25.96 3.58
C GLY A 315 -6.68 26.33 3.46
N GLN A 316 -7.17 26.57 2.23
CA GLN A 316 -8.59 26.86 1.97
C GLN A 316 -9.45 25.68 2.42
N ARG A 317 -9.11 24.45 1.98
CA ARG A 317 -9.88 23.26 2.35
C ARG A 317 -9.81 22.97 3.84
N MET A 318 -8.64 23.15 4.48
CA MET A 318 -8.53 23.02 5.94
C MET A 318 -9.45 24.01 6.67
N GLY A 319 -9.57 25.23 6.17
CA GLY A 319 -10.47 26.23 6.75
C GLY A 319 -11.94 25.90 6.64
N GLU A 320 -12.35 25.16 5.61
CA GLU A 320 -13.72 24.62 5.50
C GLU A 320 -13.98 23.48 6.50
N LEU A 321 -12.95 22.72 6.86
CA LEU A 321 -13.06 21.60 7.80
C LEU A 321 -13.04 22.05 9.27
N GLY A 322 -12.32 23.13 9.58
CA GLY A 322 -12.19 23.65 10.93
C GLY A 322 -11.64 25.07 10.97
N ALA A 323 -12.02 25.81 12.02
CA ALA A 323 -11.62 27.19 12.20
C ALA A 323 -10.12 27.34 12.56
N LEU A 324 -9.53 26.35 13.24
CA LEU A 324 -8.14 26.39 13.70
C LEU A 324 -7.21 25.79 12.65
N ARG A 325 -6.13 26.51 12.33
CA ARG A 325 -5.02 26.05 11.51
C ARG A 325 -3.71 26.48 12.15
N TRP A 326 -2.88 25.51 12.49
CA TRP A 326 -1.60 25.73 13.16
C TRP A 326 -0.43 25.45 12.22
N HIS A 327 0.56 26.32 12.27
CA HIS A 327 1.84 26.13 11.60
C HIS A 327 2.97 26.40 12.61
N ALA A 328 3.79 25.38 12.86
CA ALA A 328 4.97 25.47 13.69
C ALA A 328 5.83 24.22 13.50
N ASP A 329 7.00 24.21 14.12
CA ASP A 329 7.79 23.00 14.24
C ASP A 329 7.02 21.93 15.04
N ALA A 330 7.41 20.67 14.84
CA ALA A 330 6.80 19.49 15.42
C ALA A 330 6.77 19.55 16.95
N GLN A 331 7.81 20.07 17.59
CA GLN A 331 7.88 20.13 19.05
C GLN A 331 6.77 21.04 19.65
N PRO A 332 6.62 22.32 19.26
CA PRO A 332 5.50 23.16 19.70
C PRO A 332 4.11 22.57 19.42
N LEU A 333 3.90 21.98 18.24
CA LEU A 333 2.64 21.31 17.89
C LEU A 333 2.32 20.18 18.87
N GLY A 334 3.27 19.28 19.08
CA GLY A 334 3.12 18.16 20.02
C GLY A 334 2.89 18.62 21.45
N GLN A 335 3.53 19.71 21.89
CA GLN A 335 3.32 20.29 23.23
C GLN A 335 1.90 20.84 23.41
N ALA A 336 1.39 21.60 22.44
CA ALA A 336 0.04 22.16 22.50
C ALA A 336 -1.04 21.07 22.60
N LEU A 337 -0.81 19.92 21.93
CA LEU A 337 -1.76 18.80 21.92
C LEU A 337 -1.78 17.97 23.22
N ARG A 338 -0.77 18.07 24.10
CA ARG A 338 -0.70 17.26 25.34
C ARG A 338 -1.87 17.49 26.30
N GLY A 339 -2.46 18.69 26.27
CA GLY A 339 -3.60 19.04 27.12
C GLY A 339 -4.93 18.45 26.64
N ALA A 340 -5.00 17.91 25.41
CA ALA A 340 -6.22 17.34 24.86
C ALA A 340 -6.63 16.05 25.59
N ARG A 341 -7.94 15.81 25.69
CA ARG A 341 -8.48 14.57 26.27
C ARG A 341 -8.18 13.36 25.39
N ARG A 342 -8.33 13.53 24.08
CA ARG A 342 -8.00 12.52 23.07
C ARG A 342 -7.70 13.23 21.76
N VAL A 343 -6.70 12.73 21.04
CA VAL A 343 -6.35 13.24 19.70
C VAL A 343 -6.45 12.09 18.71
N ARG A 344 -7.21 12.27 17.63
CA ARG A 344 -7.36 11.31 16.54
C ARG A 344 -7.01 11.96 15.21
N THR A 345 -6.53 11.18 14.26
CA THR A 345 -6.17 11.63 12.91
C THR A 345 -6.23 10.47 11.93
N VAL A 346 -6.08 10.76 10.63
CA VAL A 346 -5.74 9.75 9.62
C VAL A 346 -4.21 9.55 9.63
N ALA A 347 -3.77 8.30 9.48
CA ALA A 347 -2.36 7.97 9.35
C ALA A 347 -1.84 8.38 7.96
N GLU A 348 -0.66 9.01 7.90
CA GLU A 348 -0.01 9.34 6.63
C GLU A 348 1.53 9.24 6.74
N PRO A 349 2.18 8.49 5.82
CA PRO A 349 3.63 8.37 5.74
C PRO A 349 4.41 9.69 5.81
N HIS A 350 3.94 10.75 5.14
CA HIS A 350 4.60 12.07 5.13
C HIS A 350 4.83 12.64 6.53
N LEU A 351 3.98 12.32 7.51
CA LEU A 351 4.07 12.81 8.88
C LEU A 351 4.24 11.68 9.91
N ALA A 352 4.57 10.47 9.49
CA ALA A 352 4.60 9.28 10.34
C ALA A 352 5.57 9.41 11.53
N ALA A 353 6.66 10.17 11.35
CA ALA A 353 7.64 10.48 12.38
C ALA A 353 7.06 11.20 13.60
N TRP A 354 5.92 11.89 13.44
CA TRP A 354 5.33 12.72 14.48
C TRP A 354 3.93 12.31 14.89
N LEU A 355 3.04 11.97 13.94
CA LEU A 355 1.62 11.73 14.22
C LEU A 355 1.39 10.62 15.26
N SER A 356 2.18 9.54 15.20
CA SER A 356 2.06 8.41 16.13
C SER A 356 2.33 8.77 17.60
N ALA A 357 3.11 9.84 17.84
CA ALA A 357 3.37 10.35 19.17
C ALA A 357 2.29 11.33 19.67
N TRP A 358 1.49 11.90 18.77
CA TRP A 358 0.51 12.93 19.09
C TRP A 358 -0.93 12.42 19.11
N ALA A 359 -1.25 11.39 18.32
CA ALA A 359 -2.62 11.02 18.01
C ALA A 359 -2.79 9.51 17.78
N GLU A 360 -4.00 9.04 18.06
CA GLU A 360 -4.49 7.76 17.57
C GLU A 360 -4.75 7.86 16.06
N CYS A 361 -3.91 7.17 15.29
CA CYS A 361 -3.93 7.25 13.83
C CYS A 361 -4.82 6.16 13.22
N LEU A 362 -5.89 6.56 12.53
CA LEU A 362 -6.73 5.66 11.77
C LEU A 362 -6.03 5.27 10.45
N ALA A 363 -6.04 3.98 10.12
CA ALA A 363 -5.51 3.51 8.85
C ALA A 363 -6.35 4.05 7.67
N PRO A 364 -5.71 4.47 6.55
CA PRO A 364 -6.44 4.83 5.34
C PRO A 364 -7.17 3.62 4.74
N ALA A 365 -8.16 3.86 3.90
CA ALA A 365 -8.89 2.78 3.24
C ALA A 365 -8.03 2.12 2.14
N ASP A 366 -7.92 0.78 2.19
CA ASP A 366 -7.30 0.02 1.11
C ASP A 366 -8.14 0.08 -0.18
N LEU A 367 -7.48 0.11 -1.35
CA LEU A 367 -8.13 0.05 -2.66
C LEU A 367 -9.04 -1.18 -2.76
N PHE A 368 -8.56 -2.35 -2.31
CA PHE A 368 -9.35 -3.56 -2.18
C PHE A 368 -9.43 -3.94 -0.69
N PRO A 369 -10.62 -3.91 -0.07
CA PRO A 369 -10.78 -4.41 1.29
C PRO A 369 -10.50 -5.92 1.34
N GLU A 370 -9.98 -6.38 2.48
CA GLU A 370 -9.87 -7.81 2.78
C GLU A 370 -11.23 -8.52 2.53
N VAL A 371 -11.19 -9.68 1.86
CA VAL A 371 -12.40 -10.41 1.41
C VAL A 371 -13.37 -10.66 2.57
N ALA A 372 -12.87 -11.12 3.71
CA ALA A 372 -13.67 -11.37 4.90
C ALA A 372 -14.34 -10.08 5.41
N LYS A 373 -13.62 -8.95 5.44
CA LYS A 373 -14.18 -7.65 5.81
C LYS A 373 -15.29 -7.24 4.85
N ARG A 374 -15.07 -7.38 3.54
CA ARG A 374 -16.08 -7.07 2.51
C ARG A 374 -17.32 -7.95 2.68
N ALA A 375 -17.16 -9.25 2.87
CA ALA A 375 -18.27 -10.17 3.10
C ALA A 375 -19.09 -9.82 4.36
N VAL A 376 -18.44 -9.29 5.40
CA VAL A 376 -19.10 -8.84 6.63
C VAL A 376 -19.82 -7.50 6.46
N THR A 377 -19.24 -6.54 5.73
CA THR A 377 -19.75 -5.15 5.72
C THR A 377 -20.56 -4.79 4.48
N ALA A 378 -20.47 -5.55 3.40
CA ALA A 378 -21.10 -5.24 2.11
C ALA A 378 -22.00 -6.41 1.66
N PRO A 379 -23.29 -6.42 2.01
CA PRO A 379 -24.21 -7.45 1.51
C PRO A 379 -24.26 -7.42 -0.03
N ASN A 380 -24.46 -8.59 -0.65
CA ASN A 380 -24.50 -8.79 -2.12
C ASN A 380 -23.17 -8.49 -2.85
N SER A 381 -22.04 -8.44 -2.14
CA SER A 381 -20.74 -8.21 -2.79
C SER A 381 -20.14 -9.45 -3.47
N PHE A 382 -20.70 -10.62 -3.23
CA PHE A 382 -20.28 -11.92 -3.77
C PHE A 382 -21.51 -12.77 -4.11
N ASP A 383 -21.52 -13.38 -5.30
CA ASP A 383 -22.51 -14.40 -5.65
C ASP A 383 -22.20 -15.74 -4.99
N LEU A 384 -20.90 -16.07 -4.94
CA LEU A 384 -20.33 -17.22 -4.23
C LEU A 384 -19.11 -16.72 -3.46
N LEU A 385 -19.03 -17.09 -2.18
CA LEU A 385 -17.89 -16.79 -1.33
C LEU A 385 -17.18 -18.10 -1.00
N ASP A 386 -15.97 -18.25 -1.50
CA ASP A 386 -15.01 -19.21 -0.99
C ASP A 386 -14.11 -18.50 0.01
N SER A 387 -14.02 -19.02 1.24
CA SER A 387 -13.32 -18.37 2.35
C SER A 387 -12.83 -19.41 3.34
N GLU A 388 -11.85 -19.04 4.17
CA GLU A 388 -11.33 -19.92 5.19
C GLU A 388 -12.37 -20.18 6.28
N TYR A 389 -12.42 -21.41 6.79
CA TYR A 389 -13.39 -21.82 7.81
C TYR A 389 -13.36 -20.92 9.07
N PHE A 390 -12.20 -20.34 9.44
CA PHE A 390 -12.08 -19.44 10.61
C PHE A 390 -12.78 -18.09 10.36
N SER A 391 -12.86 -17.65 9.11
CA SER A 391 -13.53 -16.42 8.71
C SER A 391 -15.05 -16.57 8.80
N LEU A 392 -15.59 -17.79 8.62
CA LEU A 392 -17.03 -18.05 8.69
C LEU A 392 -17.66 -17.62 10.02
N LYS A 393 -16.95 -17.76 11.16
CA LYS A 393 -17.45 -17.32 12.47
C LYS A 393 -17.69 -15.81 12.55
N LYS A 394 -17.04 -15.02 11.69
CA LYS A 394 -17.26 -13.57 11.54
C LYS A 394 -18.36 -13.28 10.52
N ILE A 395 -18.44 -14.08 9.45
CA ILE A 395 -19.33 -13.83 8.32
C ILE A 395 -20.75 -14.32 8.58
N VAL A 396 -20.95 -15.58 8.99
CA VAL A 396 -22.28 -16.19 9.15
C VAL A 396 -23.21 -15.41 10.08
N PRO A 397 -22.77 -14.90 11.26
CA PRO A 397 -23.63 -14.13 12.14
C PRO A 397 -24.19 -12.83 11.54
N THR A 398 -23.53 -12.29 10.50
CA THR A 398 -24.02 -11.08 9.81
C THR A 398 -25.30 -11.35 9.03
N GLY A 399 -25.47 -12.58 8.52
CA GLY A 399 -26.53 -12.94 7.57
C GLY A 399 -26.22 -12.61 6.12
N ASN A 400 -24.99 -12.19 5.80
CA ASN A 400 -24.57 -11.88 4.43
C ASN A 400 -24.18 -13.12 3.61
N LEU A 401 -24.01 -14.29 4.26
CA LEU A 401 -23.72 -15.56 3.59
C LEU A 401 -24.98 -16.40 3.45
N LYS A 402 -25.22 -16.91 2.25
CA LYS A 402 -26.28 -17.86 1.95
C LYS A 402 -25.71 -19.27 1.95
N GLY A 403 -26.38 -20.20 2.62
CA GLY A 403 -26.02 -21.61 2.62
C GLY A 403 -26.13 -22.24 1.23
N ILE A 404 -25.14 -23.04 0.86
CA ILE A 404 -25.08 -23.81 -0.37
C ILE A 404 -26.00 -25.02 -0.24
N ASP A 405 -27.00 -25.10 -1.11
CA ASP A 405 -27.92 -26.23 -1.17
C ASP A 405 -27.22 -27.49 -1.68
N THR A 406 -27.00 -28.45 -0.78
CA THR A 406 -26.29 -29.70 -1.07
C THR A 406 -26.99 -30.56 -2.11
N LYS A 407 -28.32 -30.41 -2.30
CA LYS A 407 -29.06 -31.14 -3.36
C LYS A 407 -28.60 -30.75 -4.76
N ARG A 408 -27.99 -29.57 -4.91
CA ARG A 408 -27.44 -29.07 -6.17
C ARG A 408 -25.99 -29.52 -6.42
N ILE A 409 -25.37 -30.21 -5.45
CA ILE A 409 -23.96 -30.60 -5.49
C ILE A 409 -23.85 -32.12 -5.60
N LYS A 410 -23.42 -32.60 -6.77
CA LYS A 410 -23.39 -34.03 -7.15
C LYS A 410 -22.69 -34.96 -6.16
N ASN A 411 -21.68 -34.48 -5.44
CA ASN A 411 -20.86 -35.29 -4.52
C ASN A 411 -20.93 -34.80 -3.06
N ALA A 412 -21.98 -34.05 -2.67
CA ALA A 412 -22.08 -33.54 -1.30
C ALA A 412 -22.10 -34.66 -0.24
N ASP A 413 -22.69 -35.80 -0.57
CA ASP A 413 -22.77 -37.01 0.24
C ASP A 413 -21.41 -37.74 0.39
N LYS A 414 -20.43 -37.43 -0.46
CA LYS A 414 -19.08 -38.01 -0.42
C LYS A 414 -18.10 -37.23 0.44
N THR A 415 -18.59 -36.23 1.19
CA THR A 415 -17.76 -35.44 2.09
C THR A 415 -17.18 -36.33 3.20
N THR A 416 -15.87 -36.24 3.44
CA THR A 416 -15.19 -37.06 4.45
C THR A 416 -15.81 -36.90 5.86
N PRO A 417 -15.85 -37.97 6.69
CA PRO A 417 -16.38 -37.91 8.06
C PRO A 417 -15.75 -36.84 8.96
N LEU A 418 -14.60 -36.26 8.58
CA LEU A 418 -14.01 -35.14 9.29
C LEU A 418 -14.96 -33.92 9.36
N PHE A 419 -15.67 -33.60 8.28
CA PHE A 419 -16.55 -32.42 8.21
C PHE A 419 -17.94 -32.67 8.81
N THR A 420 -18.30 -33.94 9.06
CA THR A 420 -19.62 -34.32 9.58
C THR A 420 -19.54 -34.83 11.01
N LYS A 421 -18.67 -35.81 11.27
CA LYS A 421 -18.48 -36.48 12.57
C LYS A 421 -17.25 -35.95 13.32
N GLY A 422 -16.27 -35.36 12.63
CA GLY A 422 -14.98 -34.97 13.22
C GLY A 422 -14.06 -36.17 13.42
N GLU A 423 -14.10 -37.13 12.49
CA GLU A 423 -13.36 -38.39 12.58
C GLU A 423 -12.54 -38.64 11.32
N ILE A 424 -11.35 -39.21 11.48
CA ILE A 424 -10.50 -39.72 10.39
C ILE A 424 -10.16 -41.17 10.70
N GLY A 425 -10.48 -42.10 9.79
CA GLY A 425 -10.23 -43.53 9.99
C GLY A 425 -10.92 -44.10 11.25
N GLY A 426 -12.09 -43.57 11.63
CA GLY A 426 -12.83 -43.97 12.83
C GLY A 426 -12.28 -43.41 14.16
N LYS A 427 -11.20 -42.61 14.12
CA LYS A 427 -10.66 -41.94 15.31
C LYS A 427 -11.16 -40.50 15.38
N LYS A 428 -11.58 -40.06 16.58
CA LYS A 428 -11.93 -38.66 16.82
C LYS A 428 -10.71 -37.77 16.64
N VAL A 429 -10.91 -36.71 15.87
CA VAL A 429 -9.94 -35.63 15.72
C VAL A 429 -10.25 -34.59 16.79
N GLY A 430 -9.21 -33.94 17.34
CA GLY A 430 -9.39 -32.87 18.31
C GLY A 430 -10.26 -31.74 17.76
N ASP A 431 -10.99 -31.09 18.66
CA ASP A 431 -12.03 -30.14 18.30
C ASP A 431 -11.76 -28.71 18.78
N GLN A 432 -10.54 -28.45 19.28
CA GLN A 432 -10.13 -27.10 19.68
C GLN A 432 -10.19 -26.12 18.50
N GLY A 433 -10.53 -24.86 18.78
CA GLY A 433 -10.69 -23.83 17.77
C GLY A 433 -11.85 -24.01 16.79
N THR A 434 -11.59 -23.83 15.51
CA THR A 434 -12.62 -23.85 14.46
C THR A 434 -12.55 -25.16 13.68
N ALA A 435 -12.90 -26.25 14.38
CA ALA A 435 -13.02 -27.58 13.80
C ALA A 435 -14.07 -27.59 12.69
N PRO A 436 -13.83 -28.26 11.54
CA PRO A 436 -14.71 -28.14 10.38
C PRO A 436 -16.16 -28.53 10.67
N LYS A 437 -16.39 -29.60 11.45
CA LYS A 437 -17.75 -30.01 11.87
C LYS A 437 -18.55 -28.92 12.61
N LYS A 438 -17.89 -27.94 13.24
CA LYS A 438 -18.54 -26.86 14.00
C LYS A 438 -19.03 -25.72 13.12
N VAL A 439 -18.58 -25.66 11.85
CA VAL A 439 -18.85 -24.55 10.94
C VAL A 439 -19.32 -24.98 9.55
N MET A 440 -19.34 -26.27 9.25
CA MET A 440 -19.62 -26.80 7.91
C MET A 440 -21.07 -26.61 7.45
N TYR A 441 -22.04 -26.63 8.38
CA TYR A 441 -23.46 -26.64 8.06
C TYR A 441 -24.19 -25.48 8.73
N LEU A 442 -25.26 -24.99 8.09
CA LEU A 442 -26.16 -23.97 8.60
C LEU A 442 -27.52 -24.57 8.94
N GLU A 443 -28.24 -24.00 9.90
CA GLU A 443 -29.59 -24.48 10.27
C GLU A 443 -30.63 -24.26 9.15
N GLY A 444 -30.35 -23.37 8.21
CA GLY A 444 -31.22 -23.02 7.09
C GLY A 444 -30.48 -22.18 6.04
N GLU A 445 -31.07 -22.01 4.86
CA GLU A 445 -30.45 -21.33 3.71
C GLU A 445 -29.94 -19.91 4.01
N LYS A 446 -30.63 -19.18 4.91
CA LYS A 446 -30.27 -17.81 5.34
C LYS A 446 -30.00 -17.74 6.84
N SER A 447 -29.65 -18.87 7.48
CA SER A 447 -29.42 -18.89 8.92
C SER A 447 -28.18 -18.10 9.29
N LYS A 448 -28.26 -17.40 10.42
CA LYS A 448 -27.12 -16.72 11.06
C LYS A 448 -26.36 -17.63 12.04
N LYS A 449 -26.70 -18.92 12.06
CA LYS A 449 -26.18 -19.91 13.00
C LYS A 449 -25.67 -21.14 12.27
N PHE A 450 -24.58 -21.70 12.78
CA PHE A 450 -24.09 -23.01 12.38
C PHE A 450 -24.96 -24.11 13.00
N ALA A 451 -25.22 -25.15 12.23
CA ALA A 451 -25.86 -26.35 12.71
C ALA A 451 -24.85 -27.25 13.46
N THR A 452 -25.33 -27.97 14.46
CA THR A 452 -24.54 -28.93 15.24
C THR A 452 -24.43 -30.30 14.58
N SER A 453 -25.23 -30.54 13.53
CA SER A 453 -25.24 -31.75 12.72
C SER A 453 -25.38 -31.41 11.23
N PRO A 454 -25.05 -32.33 10.30
CA PRO A 454 -25.21 -32.10 8.87
C PRO A 454 -26.65 -31.71 8.49
N THR A 455 -26.79 -30.70 7.64
CA THR A 455 -28.07 -30.22 7.10
C THR A 455 -28.00 -30.14 5.56
N GLN A 456 -29.10 -29.74 4.92
CA GLN A 456 -29.12 -29.44 3.48
C GLN A 456 -28.24 -28.23 3.09
N TYR A 457 -27.83 -27.40 4.05
CA TYR A 457 -27.18 -26.12 3.75
C TYR A 457 -25.73 -26.13 4.26
N MET A 458 -24.79 -26.28 3.34
CA MET A 458 -23.35 -26.14 3.62
C MET A 458 -22.97 -24.65 3.69
N SER A 459 -22.03 -24.28 4.55
CA SER A 459 -21.48 -22.93 4.61
C SER A 459 -20.50 -22.63 3.47
N LEU A 460 -19.77 -23.65 2.99
CA LEU A 460 -18.85 -23.60 1.86
C LEU A 460 -18.64 -25.01 1.26
N ILE A 461 -17.93 -25.13 0.14
CA ILE A 461 -17.57 -26.44 -0.44
C ILE A 461 -16.27 -26.93 0.20
N PRO A 462 -16.22 -28.15 0.79
CA PRO A 462 -15.01 -28.62 1.46
C PRO A 462 -13.97 -29.04 0.41
N THR A 463 -12.99 -28.17 0.14
CA THR A 463 -11.95 -28.40 -0.87
C THR A 463 -10.71 -29.09 -0.31
N VAL A 464 -10.19 -28.64 0.82
CA VAL A 464 -8.94 -29.07 1.45
C VAL A 464 -9.10 -28.94 2.97
N TYR A 465 -8.43 -29.85 3.65
CA TYR A 465 -8.17 -29.71 5.07
C TYR A 465 -6.72 -30.10 5.29
N ASN A 466 -5.95 -29.18 5.87
CA ASN A 466 -4.58 -29.44 6.30
C ASN A 466 -4.52 -29.44 7.83
N ALA A 467 -3.49 -30.10 8.36
CA ALA A 467 -3.13 -30.04 9.76
C ALA A 467 -1.66 -29.60 9.81
N ASP A 468 -1.39 -28.42 10.32
CA ASP A 468 -0.05 -27.83 10.27
C ASP A 468 0.93 -28.59 11.18
N THR A 469 2.19 -28.60 10.80
CA THR A 469 3.26 -29.16 11.62
C THR A 469 4.59 -28.47 11.34
N LEU A 470 5.66 -28.97 11.93
CA LEU A 470 7.00 -28.49 11.62
C LEU A 470 7.48 -29.05 10.28
N GLY A 471 7.74 -28.16 9.33
CA GLY A 471 8.58 -28.43 8.18
C GLY A 471 10.05 -28.38 8.59
N ILE A 472 10.80 -29.44 8.33
CA ILE A 472 12.23 -29.52 8.66
C ILE A 472 13.10 -29.82 7.44
N ARG A 473 14.34 -29.33 7.45
CA ARG A 473 15.41 -29.67 6.49
C ARG A 473 16.24 -30.84 7.04
N PRO A 474 15.88 -32.12 6.78
CA PRO A 474 16.60 -33.27 7.37
C PRO A 474 18.05 -33.39 6.86
N ASP A 475 18.38 -32.76 5.74
CA ASP A 475 19.75 -32.67 5.24
C ASP A 475 20.62 -31.72 6.08
N LEU A 476 20.00 -30.76 6.79
CA LEU A 476 20.68 -29.78 7.65
C LEU A 476 20.54 -30.09 9.15
N ILE A 477 19.43 -30.69 9.58
CA ILE A 477 19.21 -31.13 10.96
C ILE A 477 19.72 -32.56 11.14
N LYS A 478 20.74 -32.75 11.98
CA LYS A 478 21.45 -34.04 12.15
C LYS A 478 20.87 -34.96 13.22
N ARG A 479 19.69 -34.63 13.75
CA ARG A 479 18.99 -35.44 14.76
C ARG A 479 17.47 -35.42 14.53
N PRO A 480 16.73 -36.39 15.08
CA PRO A 480 15.27 -36.39 15.03
C PRO A 480 14.66 -35.17 15.72
N ILE A 481 13.55 -34.69 15.16
CA ILE A 481 12.68 -33.63 15.71
C ILE A 481 11.32 -34.26 16.02
N SER A 482 10.84 -34.13 17.26
CA SER A 482 9.61 -34.83 17.70
C SER A 482 8.67 -33.97 18.54
N SER A 483 8.97 -32.69 18.75
CA SER A 483 8.19 -31.79 19.60
C SER A 483 8.10 -30.38 19.04
N TRP A 484 6.99 -29.70 19.28
CA TRP A 484 6.84 -28.27 18.98
C TRP A 484 7.85 -27.39 19.72
N ALA A 485 8.35 -27.81 20.89
CA ALA A 485 9.36 -27.08 21.64
C ALA A 485 10.65 -26.83 20.83
N GLU A 486 10.91 -27.67 19.81
CA GLU A 486 12.07 -27.57 18.95
C GLU A 486 12.11 -26.25 18.16
N LEU A 487 10.97 -25.61 17.92
CA LEU A 487 10.91 -24.34 17.22
C LEU A 487 11.64 -23.21 17.98
N LEU A 488 11.65 -23.28 19.32
CA LEU A 488 12.36 -22.36 20.21
C LEU A 488 13.65 -22.96 20.78
N ASN A 489 14.13 -24.07 20.24
CA ASN A 489 15.41 -24.64 20.64
C ASN A 489 16.55 -23.69 20.22
N PRO A 490 17.48 -23.34 21.14
CA PRO A 490 18.63 -22.49 20.83
C PRO A 490 19.52 -23.00 19.68
N GLU A 491 19.50 -24.31 19.39
CA GLU A 491 20.17 -24.91 18.23
C GLU A 491 19.78 -24.21 16.90
N PHE A 492 18.53 -23.75 16.79
CA PHE A 492 17.99 -23.15 15.57
C PHE A 492 17.87 -21.63 15.65
N LYS A 493 18.58 -20.99 16.59
CA LYS A 493 18.62 -19.54 16.72
C LYS A 493 19.03 -18.88 15.39
N GLY A 494 18.20 -17.95 14.91
CA GLY A 494 18.39 -17.26 13.64
C GLY A 494 18.12 -18.12 12.41
N LYS A 495 17.56 -19.33 12.57
CA LYS A 495 17.25 -20.30 11.52
C LYS A 495 15.85 -20.93 11.65
N ALA A 496 15.03 -20.40 12.56
CA ALA A 496 13.65 -20.82 12.75
C ALA A 496 12.67 -19.80 12.13
N SER A 497 11.46 -20.25 11.79
CA SER A 497 10.35 -19.37 11.38
C SER A 497 8.99 -19.89 11.86
N ILE A 498 8.01 -19.01 11.98
CA ILE A 498 6.64 -19.36 12.36
C ILE A 498 5.64 -18.51 11.57
N LEU A 499 4.46 -19.08 11.33
CA LEU A 499 3.37 -18.45 10.61
C LEU A 499 2.90 -17.14 11.29
N ASN A 500 2.74 -16.09 10.49
CA ASN A 500 2.30 -14.76 10.87
C ASN A 500 0.89 -14.44 10.35
N ILE A 501 -0.02 -15.39 10.53
CA ILE A 501 -1.46 -15.17 10.40
C ILE A 501 -2.04 -15.27 11.82
N PRO A 502 -2.51 -14.17 12.43
CA PRO A 502 -2.89 -14.16 13.84
C PRO A 502 -3.92 -15.23 14.23
N SER A 503 -4.87 -15.54 13.35
CA SER A 503 -5.91 -16.55 13.57
C SER A 503 -5.41 -17.99 13.53
N ILE A 504 -4.18 -18.24 13.08
CA ILE A 504 -3.61 -19.58 12.87
C ILE A 504 -2.30 -19.72 13.66
N GLY A 505 -1.33 -18.83 13.40
CA GLY A 505 0.00 -18.87 14.01
C GLY A 505 0.00 -18.73 15.53
N ILE A 506 -1.04 -18.14 16.13
CA ILE A 506 -1.17 -18.12 17.60
C ILE A 506 -1.37 -19.53 18.18
N MET A 507 -2.01 -20.44 17.43
CA MET A 507 -2.18 -21.83 17.85
C MET A 507 -0.87 -22.59 17.73
N ASP A 508 -0.09 -22.40 16.66
CA ASP A 508 1.27 -22.93 16.55
C ASP A 508 2.12 -22.49 17.76
N ALA A 509 2.03 -21.20 18.12
CA ALA A 509 2.74 -20.66 19.27
C ALA A 509 2.26 -21.27 20.59
N ALA A 510 0.96 -21.48 20.78
CA ALA A 510 0.46 -22.17 21.97
C ALA A 510 0.89 -23.64 22.03
N MET A 511 1.02 -24.32 20.88
CA MET A 511 1.60 -25.67 20.84
C MET A 511 3.05 -25.66 21.32
N VAL A 512 3.83 -24.64 20.94
CA VAL A 512 5.20 -24.44 21.44
C VAL A 512 5.22 -24.19 22.95
N VAL A 513 4.39 -23.25 23.45
CA VAL A 513 4.31 -22.92 24.89
C VAL A 513 3.93 -24.15 25.72
N GLU A 514 2.96 -24.94 25.25
CA GLU A 514 2.54 -26.17 25.92
C GLU A 514 3.62 -27.26 25.85
N ALA A 515 4.28 -27.43 24.70
CA ALA A 515 5.38 -28.37 24.54
C ALA A 515 6.61 -28.02 25.39
N MET A 516 6.84 -26.74 25.67
CA MET A 516 7.86 -26.26 26.61
C MET A 516 7.44 -26.43 28.09
N GLY A 517 6.20 -26.88 28.36
CA GLY A 517 5.68 -27.06 29.71
C GLY A 517 5.34 -25.75 30.44
N LEU A 518 5.25 -24.63 29.72
CA LEU A 518 5.00 -23.31 30.32
C LEU A 518 3.54 -23.12 30.71
N TYR A 519 2.60 -23.64 29.91
CA TYR A 519 1.17 -23.57 30.18
C TYR A 519 0.39 -24.63 29.41
N LYS A 520 -0.68 -25.15 29.99
CA LYS A 520 -1.59 -26.09 29.33
C LYS A 520 -2.92 -25.40 29.03
N TYR A 521 -3.22 -25.24 27.75
CA TYR A 521 -4.39 -24.49 27.30
C TYR A 521 -5.66 -25.37 27.35
N PRO A 522 -6.76 -24.92 27.98
CA PRO A 522 -8.05 -25.60 27.90
C PRO A 522 -8.57 -25.68 26.46
N ASP A 523 -8.48 -24.58 25.71
CA ASP A 523 -8.82 -24.51 24.29
C ASP A 523 -7.89 -23.52 23.56
N LYS A 524 -6.95 -24.05 22.77
CA LYS A 524 -5.96 -23.22 22.03
C LYS A 524 -6.60 -22.32 20.98
N GLY A 525 -7.82 -22.62 20.53
CA GLY A 525 -8.53 -21.77 19.58
C GLY A 525 -9.56 -20.84 20.23
N ASN A 526 -9.64 -20.80 21.56
CA ASN A 526 -10.45 -19.86 22.33
C ASN A 526 -9.69 -19.39 23.59
N MET A 527 -8.50 -18.85 23.39
CA MET A 527 -7.66 -18.34 24.47
C MET A 527 -8.29 -17.11 25.16
N THR A 528 -8.22 -17.08 26.48
CA THR A 528 -8.43 -15.88 27.29
C THR A 528 -7.35 -14.83 27.01
N LYS A 529 -7.63 -13.57 27.36
CA LYS A 529 -6.64 -12.49 27.23
C LYS A 529 -5.31 -12.82 27.91
N LYS A 530 -5.33 -13.42 29.11
CA LYS A 530 -4.12 -13.80 29.85
C LYS A 530 -3.29 -14.85 29.11
N GLU A 531 -3.95 -15.82 28.49
CA GLU A 531 -3.29 -16.86 27.68
C GLU A 531 -2.68 -16.27 26.41
N ILE A 532 -3.38 -15.33 25.75
CA ILE A 532 -2.84 -14.60 24.60
C ILE A 532 -1.61 -13.79 25.02
N ASP A 533 -1.72 -13.01 26.10
CA ASP A 533 -0.63 -12.17 26.61
C ASP A 533 0.61 -13.01 26.95
N LEU A 534 0.43 -14.18 27.58
CA LEU A 534 1.50 -15.14 27.84
C LEU A 534 2.15 -15.63 26.54
N THR A 535 1.35 -16.12 25.60
CA THR A 535 1.83 -16.68 24.32
C THR A 535 2.63 -15.64 23.54
N ILE A 536 2.08 -14.43 23.42
CA ILE A 536 2.72 -13.32 22.71
C ILE A 536 3.99 -12.88 23.43
N LYS A 537 3.98 -12.80 24.76
CA LYS A 537 5.19 -12.49 25.54
C LYS A 537 6.31 -13.48 25.25
N THR A 538 6.02 -14.79 25.25
CA THR A 538 7.01 -15.83 24.93
C THR A 538 7.60 -15.64 23.53
N LEU A 539 6.78 -15.36 22.52
CA LEU A 539 7.26 -15.10 21.15
C LEU A 539 8.08 -13.80 21.05
N ILE A 540 7.68 -12.73 21.75
CA ILE A 540 8.42 -11.47 21.79
C ILE A 540 9.80 -11.68 22.41
N GLU A 541 9.88 -12.43 23.51
CA GLU A 541 11.15 -12.77 24.17
C GLU A 541 12.04 -13.60 23.25
N ALA A 542 11.50 -14.63 22.59
CA ALA A 542 12.23 -15.41 21.59
C ALA A 542 12.73 -14.57 20.41
N LYS A 543 11.89 -13.66 19.88
CA LYS A 543 12.26 -12.74 18.80
C LYS A 543 13.38 -11.79 19.24
N LYS A 544 13.28 -11.19 20.44
CA LYS A 544 14.34 -10.34 21.02
C LYS A 544 15.64 -11.11 21.22
N ALA A 545 15.56 -12.39 21.56
CA ALA A 545 16.71 -13.27 21.68
C ALA A 545 17.31 -13.70 20.33
N GLY A 546 16.71 -13.29 19.20
CA GLY A 546 17.16 -13.59 17.84
C GLY A 546 16.78 -14.99 17.35
N GLN A 547 15.76 -15.63 17.93
CA GLN A 547 15.38 -17.00 17.56
C GLN A 547 14.93 -17.12 16.11
N PHE A 548 14.06 -16.22 15.66
CA PHE A 548 13.46 -16.29 14.33
C PHE A 548 14.29 -15.54 13.29
N ARG A 549 14.57 -16.20 12.17
CA ARG A 549 15.19 -15.57 10.99
C ARG A 549 14.23 -14.55 10.36
N SER A 550 13.01 -15.01 10.15
CA SER A 550 11.87 -14.25 9.62
C SER A 550 10.58 -14.90 10.12
N LEU A 551 9.46 -14.24 9.86
CA LEU A 551 8.13 -14.84 9.93
C LEU A 551 7.57 -14.92 8.50
N TRP A 552 6.58 -15.76 8.25
CA TRP A 552 5.97 -15.92 6.92
C TRP A 552 4.44 -15.81 7.01
N LYS A 553 3.79 -15.28 5.98
CA LYS A 553 2.33 -15.07 5.92
C LYS A 553 1.68 -15.68 4.67
N ASP A 554 2.48 -16.14 3.71
CA ASP A 554 1.98 -16.80 2.51
C ASP A 554 2.82 -18.02 2.10
N PHE A 555 2.28 -18.76 1.14
CA PHE A 555 2.83 -20.01 0.64
C PHE A 555 4.25 -19.83 0.07
N ASN A 556 4.48 -18.77 -0.69
CA ASN A 556 5.74 -18.56 -1.39
C ASN A 556 6.83 -18.14 -0.41
N GLU A 557 6.52 -17.27 0.55
CA GLU A 557 7.45 -16.91 1.63
C GLU A 557 7.90 -18.17 2.39
N SER A 558 6.96 -19.03 2.79
CA SER A 558 7.26 -20.28 3.49
C SER A 558 8.18 -21.21 2.68
N VAL A 559 7.90 -21.39 1.39
CA VAL A 559 8.71 -22.22 0.48
C VAL A 559 10.10 -21.62 0.30
N ASN A 560 10.21 -20.31 0.11
CA ASN A 560 11.48 -19.65 -0.19
C ASN A 560 12.44 -19.68 1.00
N LEU A 561 11.96 -19.47 2.22
CA LEU A 561 12.77 -19.56 3.45
C LEU A 561 13.44 -20.92 3.61
N MET A 562 12.70 -22.00 3.32
CA MET A 562 13.24 -23.36 3.38
C MET A 562 14.12 -23.68 2.18
N ALA A 563 13.77 -23.20 0.98
CA ALA A 563 14.53 -23.46 -0.23
C ALA A 563 15.90 -22.75 -0.23
N SER A 564 15.98 -21.53 0.31
CA SER A 564 17.26 -20.80 0.44
C SER A 564 18.19 -21.40 1.51
N GLY A 565 17.64 -22.17 2.46
CA GLY A 565 18.38 -22.68 3.61
C GLY A 565 18.59 -21.65 4.72
N GLU A 566 17.98 -20.45 4.60
CA GLU A 566 17.96 -19.46 5.69
C GLU A 566 17.17 -19.95 6.91
N VAL A 567 16.17 -20.81 6.66
CA VAL A 567 15.38 -21.48 7.68
C VAL A 567 15.53 -22.98 7.51
N VAL A 568 15.72 -23.69 8.63
CA VAL A 568 15.87 -25.15 8.66
C VAL A 568 14.71 -25.84 9.36
N ILE A 569 13.95 -25.09 10.15
CA ILE A 569 12.78 -25.54 10.91
C ILE A 569 11.73 -24.42 10.94
N GLN A 570 10.49 -24.72 10.59
CA GLN A 570 9.39 -23.77 10.75
C GLN A 570 8.04 -24.44 10.91
N SER A 571 7.06 -23.75 11.51
CA SER A 571 5.66 -24.14 11.25
C SER A 571 5.39 -23.99 9.76
N MET A 572 4.72 -24.97 9.16
CA MET A 572 4.64 -25.08 7.70
C MET A 572 3.36 -25.77 7.27
N TRP A 573 2.82 -25.34 6.12
CA TRP A 573 1.74 -26.02 5.42
C TRP A 573 2.26 -27.26 4.68
N SER A 574 1.48 -28.34 4.65
CA SER A 574 1.87 -29.59 3.97
C SER A 574 2.14 -29.40 2.46
N PRO A 575 1.34 -28.61 1.71
CA PRO A 575 1.64 -28.29 0.33
C PRO A 575 2.98 -27.56 0.14
N ALA A 576 3.38 -26.71 1.10
CA ALA A 576 4.64 -25.98 1.01
C ALA A 576 5.84 -26.93 1.15
N VAL A 577 5.77 -27.94 2.04
CA VAL A 577 6.78 -29.00 2.10
C VAL A 577 6.89 -29.76 0.79
N THR A 578 5.75 -30.10 0.19
CA THR A 578 5.71 -30.77 -1.13
C THR A 578 6.39 -29.91 -2.21
N ALA A 579 6.16 -28.59 -2.21
CA ALA A 579 6.77 -27.67 -3.16
C ALA A 579 8.29 -27.48 -2.96
N VAL A 580 8.78 -27.52 -1.72
CA VAL A 580 10.24 -27.53 -1.48
C VAL A 580 10.85 -28.82 -2.01
N ARG A 581 10.21 -29.97 -1.75
CA ARG A 581 10.65 -31.28 -2.27
C ARG A 581 10.66 -31.34 -3.79
N SER A 582 9.67 -30.76 -4.48
CA SER A 582 9.63 -30.74 -5.94
C SER A 582 10.77 -29.90 -6.56
N LYS A 583 11.44 -29.05 -5.78
CA LYS A 583 12.66 -28.33 -6.17
C LYS A 583 13.95 -29.13 -5.95
N GLY A 584 13.85 -30.42 -5.59
CA GLY A 584 15.01 -31.27 -5.30
C GLY A 584 15.64 -31.03 -3.92
N ILE A 585 14.97 -30.29 -3.03
CA ILE A 585 15.47 -29.92 -1.71
C ILE A 585 14.82 -30.83 -0.66
N ALA A 586 15.63 -31.42 0.21
CA ALA A 586 15.12 -32.30 1.26
C ALA A 586 14.29 -31.49 2.27
N CYS A 587 13.01 -31.82 2.41
CA CYS A 587 12.10 -31.18 3.35
C CYS A 587 11.09 -32.21 3.85
N THR A 588 10.90 -32.30 5.16
CA THR A 588 10.02 -33.30 5.80
C THR A 588 8.91 -32.60 6.56
N PHE A 589 7.70 -33.11 6.41
CA PHE A 589 6.55 -32.74 7.22
C PHE A 589 6.55 -33.61 8.48
N GLN A 590 7.02 -33.06 9.60
CA GLN A 590 7.44 -33.84 10.75
C GLN A 590 6.28 -34.22 11.67
N PRO A 591 6.00 -35.51 11.94
CA PRO A 591 5.05 -35.88 12.99
C PRO A 591 5.61 -35.53 14.38
N LEU A 592 4.81 -34.86 15.21
CA LEU A 592 5.17 -34.39 16.54
C LEU A 592 4.34 -35.08 17.61
N LYS A 593 4.92 -35.28 18.79
CA LYS A 593 4.29 -36.01 19.91
C LYS A 593 3.02 -35.32 20.44
N GLU A 594 2.95 -33.99 20.37
CA GLU A 594 1.78 -33.22 20.77
C GLU A 594 0.66 -33.25 19.71
N GLY A 595 0.95 -33.80 18.52
CA GLY A 595 0.07 -33.73 17.36
C GLY A 595 0.11 -32.37 16.66
N PRO A 596 -0.69 -32.21 15.59
CA PRO A 596 -0.83 -30.92 14.92
C PRO A 596 -1.74 -29.97 15.71
N PRO A 597 -1.51 -28.64 15.69
CA PRO A 597 -2.54 -27.66 15.98
C PRO A 597 -3.68 -27.88 14.99
N LEU A 598 -4.85 -28.27 15.50
CA LEU A 598 -6.00 -28.57 14.65
C LEU A 598 -6.69 -27.26 14.27
N ALA A 599 -6.09 -26.56 13.31
CA ALA A 599 -6.64 -25.34 12.76
C ALA A 599 -6.26 -25.09 11.30
N GLN A 600 -7.02 -25.76 10.41
CA GLN A 600 -7.28 -25.37 9.01
C GLN A 600 -6.06 -25.51 8.08
N ILE A 601 -6.14 -25.61 6.74
CA ILE A 601 -6.77 -24.73 5.71
C ILE A 601 -6.88 -25.51 4.36
N VAL A 602 -8.00 -25.46 3.63
CA VAL A 602 -8.38 -24.68 2.40
C VAL A 602 -9.76 -25.19 2.04
#